data_AF-A0A3L7VTN8-F1
#
_entry.id   AF-A0A3L7VTN8-F1
#
_cell.length_a   1.000
_cell.length_b   1.000
_cell.length_c   1.000
_cell.angle_alpha   90.00
_cell.angle_beta   90.00
_cell.angle_gamma   90.00
#
_symmetry.space_group_name_H-M   'P 1'
#
loop_
_entity.id
_entity.type
_entity.pdbx_description
1 polymer ?
#
loop_
_entity_poly.entity_id
_entity_poly.type
_entity_poly.pdbx_seq_one_letter_code
_entity_poly.pdbx_strand_id
1 'polypeptide(L)' 'MAEITAAAVKALREKTDLPMMECKKALTEAGGDEAKAMQILREMFKKVQEKRA' A
#
# COMPACT_ATOMS: atom_id res chain seq x y z
N MET A 1 3.77 17.42 -6.28
CA MET A 1 3.80 16.04 -5.74
C MET A 1 2.40 15.49 -5.94
N ALA A 2 2.20 14.27 -6.44
CA ALA A 2 0.87 13.68 -6.38
C ALA A 2 0.55 13.53 -4.88
N GLU A 3 -0.23 14.46 -4.33
CA GLU A 3 -0.53 14.51 -2.91
C GLU A 3 -1.40 13.30 -2.61
N ILE A 4 -0.75 12.21 -2.20
CA ILE A 4 -1.43 11.04 -1.67
C ILE A 4 -2.20 11.53 -0.47
N THR A 5 -3.51 11.62 -0.64
CA THR A 5 -4.38 12.20 0.36
C THR A 5 -4.44 11.25 1.56
N ALA A 6 -4.52 11.81 2.76
CA ALA A 6 -4.75 11.02 3.96
C ALA A 6 -6.02 10.16 3.82
N ALA A 7 -7.01 10.64 3.06
CA ALA A 7 -8.21 9.89 2.69
C ALA A 7 -7.89 8.64 1.85
N ALA A 8 -7.03 8.73 0.83
CA ALA A 8 -6.63 7.57 0.02
C ALA A 8 -5.89 6.51 0.86
N VAL A 9 -4.97 6.95 1.74
CA VAL A 9 -4.27 6.02 2.67
C VAL A 9 -5.26 5.34 3.61
N LYS A 10 -6.26 6.08 4.11
CA LYS A 10 -7.26 5.55 5.02
C LYS A 10 -8.20 4.57 4.31
N ALA A 11 -8.67 4.89 3.10
CA ALA A 11 -9.50 4.01 2.28
C ALA A 11 -8.78 2.70 1.93
N LEU A 12 -7.50 2.79 1.54
CA LEU A 12 -6.70 1.60 1.24
C LEU A 12 -6.45 0.75 2.50
N ARG A 13 -6.23 1.39 3.65
CA ARG A 13 -6.12 0.72 4.94
C ARG A 13 -7.42 0.00 5.32
N GLU A 14 -8.57 0.65 5.19
CA GLU A 14 -9.87 0.03 5.51
C GLU A 14 -10.19 -1.16 4.57
N LYS A 15 -9.74 -1.12 3.32
CA LYS A 15 -9.92 -2.23 2.36
C LYS A 15 -8.99 -3.41 2.59
N THR A 16 -7.75 -3.14 3.01
CA THR A 16 -6.69 -4.16 3.09
C THR A 16 -6.38 -4.61 4.52
N ASP A 17 -6.83 -3.83 5.50
CA ASP A 17 -6.52 -3.96 6.94
C ASP A 17 -5.01 -4.00 7.26
N LEU A 18 -4.21 -3.40 6.36
CA LEU A 18 -2.77 -3.38 6.47
C LEU A 18 -2.26 -2.21 7.32
N PRO A 19 -1.01 -2.28 7.83
CA PRO A 19 -0.41 -1.19 8.56
C PRO A 19 -0.39 0.10 7.73
N MET A 20 -0.73 1.22 8.36
CA MET A 20 -0.86 2.53 7.69
C MET A 20 0.42 2.95 6.93
N MET A 21 1.59 2.53 7.40
CA MET A 21 2.87 2.77 6.72
C MET A 21 3.02 1.98 5.41
N GLU A 22 2.52 0.74 5.35
CA GLU A 22 2.55 -0.09 4.15
C GLU A 22 1.57 0.48 3.11
N CYS A 23 0.35 0.84 3.53
CA CYS A 23 -0.62 1.52 2.66
C CYS A 23 -0.05 2.84 2.10
N LYS A 24 0.63 3.63 2.95
CA LYS A 24 1.27 4.87 2.53
C LYS A 24 2.40 4.62 1.53
N LYS A 25 3.29 3.65 1.78
CA LYS A 25 4.36 3.28 0.85
C LYS A 25 3.83 2.83 -0.50
N ALA A 26 2.85 1.94 -0.49
CA ALA A 26 2.25 1.43 -1.71
C ALA A 26 1.56 2.52 -2.52
N LEU A 27 0.83 3.43 -1.88
CA LEU A 27 0.27 4.61 -2.56
C LEU A 27 1.35 5.57 -3.07
N THR A 28 2.49 5.64 -2.37
CA THR A 28 3.64 6.46 -2.78
C THR A 28 4.31 5.92 -4.03
N GLU A 29 4.55 4.61 -4.09
CA GLU A 29 5.06 3.95 -5.29
C GLU A 29 4.03 3.91 -6.43
N ALA A 30 2.75 3.81 -6.09
CA ALA A 30 1.66 3.86 -7.07
C ALA A 30 1.34 5.26 -7.59
N GLY A 31 1.85 6.32 -6.96
CA GLY A 31 1.52 7.70 -7.30
C GLY A 31 0.06 8.09 -7.01
N GLY A 32 -0.58 7.43 -6.03
CA GLY A 32 -2.00 7.64 -5.68
C GLY A 32 -2.98 6.72 -6.42
N ASP A 33 -2.49 5.79 -7.23
CA ASP A 33 -3.33 4.80 -7.92
C ASP A 33 -3.66 3.62 -7.00
N GLU A 34 -4.94 3.45 -6.68
CA GLU A 34 -5.43 2.41 -5.77
C GLU A 34 -5.18 0.98 -6.30
N ALA A 35 -5.30 0.78 -7.62
CA ALA A 35 -5.11 -0.53 -8.25
C ALA A 35 -3.63 -0.94 -8.21
N LYS A 36 -2.74 -0.01 -8.56
CA LYS A 36 -1.28 -0.24 -8.42
C LYS A 36 -0.90 -0.43 -6.96
N ALA A 37 -1.42 0.37 -6.04
CA ALA A 37 -1.12 0.23 -4.62
C ALA A 37 -1.51 -1.15 -4.08
N MET A 38 -2.65 -1.71 -4.49
CA MET A 38 -3.04 -3.09 -4.14
C MET A 38 -2.07 -4.14 -4.70
N GLN A 39 -1.59 -3.99 -5.95
CA GLN A 39 -0.60 -4.90 -6.52
C GLN A 39 0.73 -4.83 -5.78
N ILE A 40 1.20 -3.60 -5.48
CA ILE A 40 2.42 -3.35 -4.71
C ILE A 40 2.31 -4.00 -3.32
N LEU A 41 1.20 -3.80 -2.62
CA LEU A 41 0.95 -4.44 -1.32
C LEU A 41 1.04 -5.97 -1.47
N ARG A 42 0.36 -6.58 -2.45
CA ARG A 42 0.45 -8.04 -2.67
C ARG A 42 1.88 -8.53 -2.87
N GLU A 43 2.69 -7.84 -3.66
CA GLU A 43 4.09 -8.20 -3.87
C GLU A 43 4.96 -7.98 -2.63
N MET A 44 4.76 -6.86 -1.93
CA MET A 44 5.46 -6.55 -0.67
C MET A 44 5.19 -7.63 0.38
N PHE A 45 3.93 -8.05 0.55
CA PHE A 45 3.56 -9.09 1.51
C PHE A 45 4.14 -10.46 1.14
N LYS A 46 4.18 -10.82 -0.15
CA LYS A 46 4.86 -12.05 -0.60
C LYS A 46 6.35 -12.02 -0.23
N LYS A 47 7.05 -10.92 -0.53
CA LYS A 47 8.48 -10.77 -0.23
C LYS A 47 8.79 -10.79 1.27
N VAL A 48 7.88 -10.26 2.11
CA VAL A 48 8.05 -10.27 3.57
C VAL A 48 7.89 -11.67 4.15
N GLN A 49 6.94 -12.46 3.64
CA GLN A 49 6.78 -13.87 4.05
C GLN A 49 7.97 -14.73 3.62
N GLU A 50 8.48 -14.51 2.40
CA GLU A 50 9.62 -15.24 1.85
C GLU A 50 10.93 -14.94 2.60
N LYS A 51 11.12 -13.70 3.06
CA LYS A 51 12.29 -13.31 3.88
C LYS A 51 12.19 -13.71 5.35
N ARG A 52 11.02 -14.18 5.81
CA ARG A 52 10.82 -14.67 7.18
C ARG A 52 10.87 -16.20 7.29
N ALA A 53 11.00 -16.89 6.15
CA ALA A 53 11.35 -18.31 6.08
C ALA A 53 12.88 -18.48 6.13
#